data_AF-A0A2J2HEW2-F1
#
_entry.id   AF-A0A2J2HEW2-F1
#
_cell.length_a   1.000
_cell.length_b   1.000
_cell.length_c   1.000
_cell.angle_alpha   90.00
_cell.angle_beta   90.00
_cell.angle_gamma   90.00
#
_symmetry.space_group_name_H-M   'P 1'
#
loop_
_entity.id
_entity.type
_entity.pdbx_description
1 polymer ?
#
loop_
_entity_poly.entity_id
_entity_poly.type
_entity_poly.pdbx_seq_one_letter_code
_entity_poly.pdbx_strand_id
1 'polypeptide(L)'
;MRRALEIFLVILITLVTPIIVHAAQGTNDINNAATNITNTINNFMNSITNSTEDVINTALANLISFTNFLKNVIYNASEVLAILFGIIGGFLWLSGVSPYRGRRLVISAILLALLAIVIAHL
;
A
#
# COMPACT_ATOMS: atom_id res chain seq x y z
N MET A 1 1.92 24.75 16.79
CA MET A 1 3.39 24.83 16.59
C MET A 1 4.15 25.24 17.85
N ARG A 2 3.76 26.32 18.55
CA ARG A 2 4.46 26.82 19.76
C ARG A 2 4.68 25.77 20.87
N ARG A 3 3.66 24.99 21.20
CA ARG A 3 3.75 23.92 22.22
C ARG A 3 4.69 22.76 21.84
N ALA A 4 4.74 22.40 20.56
CA ALA A 4 5.63 21.33 20.09
C ALA A 4 7.11 21.79 20.11
N LEU A 5 7.35 23.06 19.80
CA LEU A 5 8.68 23.69 19.90
C LEU A 5 9.16 23.76 21.36
N GLU A 6 8.28 24.15 22.28
CA GLU A 6 8.58 24.19 23.72
C GLU A 6 8.92 22.80 24.27
N ILE A 7 8.13 21.77 23.91
CA ILE A 7 8.38 20.38 24.30
C ILE A 7 9.72 19.88 23.74
N PHE A 8 10.01 20.17 22.47
CA PHE A 8 11.29 19.82 21.85
C PHE A 8 12.49 20.48 22.54
N LEU A 9 12.36 21.76 22.91
CA LEU A 9 13.40 22.51 23.61
C LEU A 9 13.65 21.96 25.03
N VAL A 10 12.60 21.58 25.75
CA VAL A 10 12.72 20.97 27.08
C VAL A 10 13.42 19.62 26.99
N ILE A 11 13.07 18.77 26.02
CA ILE A 11 13.75 17.48 25.78
C ILE A 11 15.23 17.69 25.43
N LEU A 12 15.54 18.70 24.62
CA LEU A 12 16.93 19.02 24.26
C LEU A 12 17.74 19.46 25.48
N ILE A 13 17.18 20.33 26.34
CA ILE A 13 17.85 20.84 27.55
C ILE A 13 18.04 19.73 28.59
N THR A 14 17.06 18.84 28.78
CA THR A 14 17.18 17.72 29.74
C THR A 14 18.17 16.65 29.29
N LEU A 15 18.41 16.49 27.99
CA LEU A 15 19.46 15.63 27.46
C LEU A 15 20.85 16.25 27.55
N VAL A 16 20.97 17.58 27.43
CA VAL A 16 22.25 18.29 27.37
C VAL A 16 22.82 18.65 28.75
N THR A 17 21.96 18.97 29.72
CA THR A 17 22.38 19.38 31.07
C THR A 17 23.20 18.33 31.84
N PRO A 18 22.90 17.01 31.80
CA PRO A 18 23.74 16.00 32.44
C PRO A 18 25.11 15.91 31.77
N ILE A 19 25.20 16.08 30.44
CA ILE A 19 26.45 15.94 29.67
C ILE A 19 27.45 17.02 30.07
N ILE A 20 27.01 18.27 30.26
CA ILE A 20 27.88 19.39 30.65
C ILE A 20 28.36 19.24 32.10
N VAL A 21 27.50 18.76 33.00
CA VAL A 21 27.84 18.57 34.42
C VAL A 21 28.83 17.41 34.61
N HIS A 22 28.73 16.33 33.81
CA HIS A 22 29.68 15.21 33.85
C HIS A 22 30.98 15.48 33.06
N ALA A 23 30.97 16.42 32.10
CA ALA A 23 32.16 16.83 31.33
C ALA A 23 33.19 17.62 32.14
N ALA A 24 32.84 18.15 33.31
CA ALA A 24 33.78 18.85 34.18
C ALA A 24 34.77 17.92 34.92
N GLN A 25 34.58 16.59 34.88
CA GLN A 25 35.34 15.64 35.72
C GLN A 25 36.22 14.61 34.99
N GLY A 26 36.18 14.46 33.66
CA GLY A 26 37.01 13.44 33.01
C GLY A 26 36.98 13.46 31.48
N THR A 27 38.01 14.03 30.86
CA THR A 27 38.11 14.15 29.39
C THR A 27 38.06 12.81 28.63
N ASN A 28 38.49 11.70 29.25
CA ASN A 28 38.38 10.35 28.67
C ASN A 28 36.97 9.76 28.77
N ASP A 29 36.22 10.09 29.83
CA ASP A 29 34.82 9.71 29.97
C ASP A 29 33.92 10.48 29.00
N ILE A 30 34.27 11.72 28.65
CA ILE A 30 33.57 12.52 27.65
C ILE A 30 33.68 11.90 26.25
N ASN A 31 34.86 11.45 25.84
CA ASN A 31 35.04 10.83 24.52
C ASN A 31 34.32 9.49 24.41
N ASN A 32 34.31 8.68 25.47
CA ASN A 32 33.53 7.45 25.53
C ASN A 32 32.02 7.72 25.56
N ALA A 33 31.57 8.72 26.33
CA ALA A 33 30.18 9.13 26.38
C ALA A 33 29.70 9.67 25.02
N ALA A 34 30.50 10.49 24.34
CA ALA A 34 30.21 10.99 23.00
C ALA A 34 30.09 9.85 21.99
N THR A 35 31.00 8.88 22.02
CA THR A 35 30.97 7.71 21.13
C THR A 35 29.73 6.84 21.36
N ASN A 36 29.35 6.61 22.62
CA ASN A 36 28.14 5.86 22.98
C ASN A 36 26.86 6.58 22.54
N ILE A 37 26.81 7.91 22.67
CA ILE A 37 25.69 8.72 22.18
C ILE A 37 25.60 8.63 20.65
N THR A 38 26.71 8.78 19.92
CA THR A 38 26.73 8.63 18.46
C THR A 38 26.26 7.24 18.01
N ASN A 39 26.72 6.18 18.67
CA ASN A 39 26.27 4.81 18.38
C ASN A 39 24.77 4.62 18.65
N THR A 40 24.25 5.18 19.74
CA THR A 40 22.82 5.12 20.06
C THR A 40 21.99 5.87 19.03
N ILE A 41 22.43 7.05 18.59
CA ILE A 41 21.77 7.83 17.52
C ILE A 41 21.80 7.06 16.20
N ASN A 42 22.94 6.46 15.84
CA ASN A 42 23.05 5.67 14.61
C ASN A 42 22.14 4.44 14.64
N ASN A 43 22.11 3.72 15.76
CA ASN A 43 21.21 2.57 15.95
C ASN A 43 19.73 2.99 15.88
N PHE A 44 19.38 4.13 16.47
CA PHE A 44 18.03 4.69 16.42
C PHE A 44 17.64 5.08 14.99
N MET A 45 18.51 5.80 14.26
CA MET A 45 18.27 6.16 12.86
C MET A 45 18.11 4.92 11.99
N ASN A 46 18.99 3.92 12.13
CA ASN A 46 18.89 2.67 11.40
C ASN A 46 17.58 1.93 11.71
N SER A 47 17.17 1.90 12.98
CA SER A 47 15.89 1.29 13.39
C SER A 47 14.70 2.00 12.76
N ILE A 48 14.70 3.33 12.69
CA ILE A 48 13.64 4.10 12.03
C ILE A 48 13.62 3.82 10.53
N THR A 49 14.77 3.89 9.87
CA THR A 49 14.87 3.67 8.42
C THR A 49 14.38 2.28 8.06
N ASN A 50 14.87 1.24 8.75
CA ASN A 50 14.45 -0.13 8.50
C ASN A 50 12.95 -0.34 8.77
N SER A 51 12.43 0.20 9.89
CA SER A 51 10.99 0.09 10.19
C SER A 51 10.13 0.81 9.16
N THR A 52 10.58 1.96 8.67
CA THR A 52 9.85 2.74 7.66
C THR A 52 9.86 2.00 6.31
N GLU A 53 11.01 1.46 5.92
CA GLU A 53 11.17 0.66 4.71
C GLU A 53 10.32 -0.62 4.75
N ASP A 54 10.30 -1.32 5.88
CA ASP A 54 9.46 -2.51 6.08
C ASP A 54 7.97 -2.18 5.95
N VAL A 55 7.51 -1.07 6.54
CA VAL A 55 6.12 -0.62 6.43
C VAL A 55 5.76 -0.26 4.99
N ILE A 56 6.63 0.47 4.29
CA ILE A 56 6.40 0.85 2.88
C ILE A 56 6.36 -0.39 1.99
N ASN A 57 7.31 -1.30 2.15
CA ASN A 57 7.40 -2.53 1.36
C ASN A 57 6.19 -3.44 1.63
N THR A 58 5.77 -3.56 2.89
CA THR A 58 4.57 -4.32 3.26
C THR A 58 3.31 -3.69 2.65
N ALA A 59 3.17 -2.36 2.72
CA ALA A 59 2.05 -1.65 2.13
C ALA A 59 2.00 -1.82 0.60
N LEU A 60 3.16 -1.73 -0.06
CA LEU A 60 3.28 -1.96 -1.50
C LEU A 60 2.90 -3.40 -1.88
N ALA A 61 3.40 -4.39 -1.14
CA ALA A 61 3.06 -5.80 -1.37
C ALA A 61 1.56 -6.07 -1.19
N ASN A 62 0.93 -5.45 -0.20
CA ASN A 62 -0.51 -5.55 0.03
C ASN A 62 -1.31 -4.88 -1.10
N LEU A 63 -0.88 -3.73 -1.59
CA LEU A 63 -1.51 -3.04 -2.72
C LEU A 63 -1.43 -3.88 -4.00
N ILE A 64 -0.27 -4.45 -4.31
CA ILE A 64 -0.09 -5.35 -5.46
C ILE A 64 -1.03 -6.57 -5.34
N SER A 65 -1.09 -7.17 -4.15
CA SER A 65 -1.96 -8.32 -3.89
C SER A 65 -3.44 -7.97 -4.05
N PHE A 66 -3.86 -6.81 -3.56
CA PHE A 66 -5.22 -6.31 -3.72
C PHE A 66 -5.56 -6.01 -5.19
N THR A 67 -4.65 -5.40 -5.94
CA THR A 67 -4.83 -5.17 -7.38
C THR A 67 -4.98 -6.50 -8.13
N ASN A 68 -4.15 -7.50 -7.83
CA ASN A 68 -4.27 -8.82 -8.44
C ASN A 68 -5.59 -9.51 -8.08
N PHE A 69 -6.04 -9.39 -6.83
CA PHE A 69 -7.35 -9.87 -6.41
C PHE A 69 -8.47 -9.22 -7.22
N LEU A 70 -8.47 -7.89 -7.38
CA LEU A 70 -9.46 -7.18 -8.19
C LEU A 70 -9.43 -7.62 -9.66
N LYS A 71 -8.24 -7.75 -10.26
CA LYS A 71 -8.09 -8.27 -11.64
C LYS A 71 -8.77 -9.62 -11.78
N ASN A 72 -8.51 -10.55 -10.85
CA ASN A 72 -9.08 -11.88 -10.88
C ASN A 72 -10.61 -11.86 -10.72
N VAL A 73 -11.14 -11.04 -9.79
CA VAL A 73 -12.59 -10.91 -9.59
C VAL A 73 -13.27 -10.37 -10.85
N ILE A 74 -12.71 -9.31 -11.47
CA ILE A 74 -13.29 -8.72 -12.67
C ILE A 74 -13.20 -9.70 -13.84
N TYR A 75 -12.07 -10.39 -14.02
CA TYR A 75 -11.90 -11.41 -15.05
C TYR A 75 -12.97 -12.50 -14.94
N ASN A 76 -13.06 -13.15 -13.77
CA ASN A 76 -14.01 -14.24 -13.55
C ASN A 76 -15.46 -13.79 -13.70
N ALA A 77 -15.81 -12.61 -13.16
CA ALA A 77 -17.15 -12.05 -13.32
C ALA A 77 -17.46 -11.76 -14.79
N SER A 78 -16.52 -11.17 -15.52
CA SER A 78 -16.69 -10.81 -16.92
C SER A 78 -16.84 -12.05 -17.81
N GLU A 79 -16.04 -13.09 -17.59
CA GLU A 79 -16.13 -14.36 -18.32
C GLU A 79 -17.47 -15.07 -18.09
N VAL A 80 -17.85 -15.25 -16.82
CA VAL A 80 -19.10 -15.95 -16.48
C VAL A 80 -20.32 -15.19 -17.02
N LEU A 81 -20.35 -13.87 -16.84
CA LEU A 81 -21.46 -13.04 -17.33
C LEU A 81 -21.50 -12.97 -18.85
N ALA A 82 -20.35 -12.95 -19.54
CA ALA A 82 -20.32 -13.00 -21.00
C ALA A 82 -20.97 -14.29 -21.52
N ILE A 83 -20.66 -15.44 -20.93
CA ILE A 83 -21.26 -16.72 -21.31
C ILE A 83 -22.77 -16.70 -21.06
N LEU A 84 -23.19 -16.28 -19.86
CA LEU A 84 -24.61 -16.23 -19.49
C LEU A 84 -25.42 -15.30 -20.40
N PHE A 85 -24.94 -14.08 -20.62
CA PHE A 85 -25.61 -13.12 -21.49
C PHE A 85 -25.56 -13.53 -22.96
N GLY A 86 -24.52 -14.24 -23.39
CA GLY A 86 -24.42 -14.79 -24.73
C GLY A 86 -25.48 -15.86 -24.99
N ILE A 87 -25.62 -16.81 -24.08
CA ILE A 87 -26.60 -17.90 -24.18
C ILE A 87 -28.03 -17.36 -24.07
N ILE A 88 -28.33 -16.59 -23.01
CA ILE A 88 -29.67 -16.05 -22.77
C ILE A 88 -30.04 -15.07 -23.89
N GLY A 89 -29.11 -14.19 -24.26
CA GLY A 89 -29.30 -13.20 -25.31
C GLY A 89 -29.52 -13.85 -26.67
N GLY A 90 -28.71 -14.85 -27.02
CA GLY A 90 -28.83 -15.62 -28.26
C GLY A 90 -30.17 -16.35 -28.33
N PHE A 91 -30.57 -17.02 -27.25
CA PHE A 91 -31.88 -17.69 -27.17
C PHE A 91 -33.03 -16.71 -27.36
N LEU A 92 -33.05 -15.58 -26.63
CA LEU A 92 -34.10 -14.57 -26.73
C LEU A 92 -34.17 -13.90 -28.11
N TRP A 93 -33.01 -13.76 -28.77
CA TRP A 93 -32.92 -13.18 -30.10
C TRP A 93 -33.42 -14.13 -31.18
N LEU A 94 -33.01 -15.40 -31.14
CA LEU A 94 -33.36 -16.43 -32.12
C LEU A 94 -34.79 -16.96 -31.96
N SER A 95 -35.28 -17.08 -30.72
CA SER A 95 -36.63 -17.59 -30.43
C SER A 95 -37.75 -16.59 -30.74
N GLY A 96 -37.44 -15.33 -31.02
CA GLY A 96 -38.45 -14.31 -31.28
C GLY A 96 -39.20 -13.81 -30.03
N VAL A 97 -38.97 -14.39 -28.84
CA VAL A 97 -39.69 -14.06 -27.59
C VAL A 97 -39.39 -12.61 -27.15
N SER A 98 -38.13 -12.18 -27.23
CA SER A 98 -37.75 -10.79 -26.94
C SER A 98 -36.52 -10.36 -27.75
N PRO A 99 -36.69 -10.10 -29.07
CA PRO A 99 -35.55 -9.90 -29.97
C PRO A 99 -34.67 -8.71 -29.60
N TYR A 100 -35.28 -7.62 -29.16
CA TYR A 100 -34.56 -6.39 -28.80
C TYR A 100 -33.77 -6.53 -27.50
N ARG A 101 -34.31 -7.24 -26.51
CA ARG A 101 -33.59 -7.52 -25.25
C ARG A 101 -32.49 -8.56 -25.49
N GLY A 102 -32.78 -9.58 -26.28
CA GLY A 102 -31.80 -10.60 -26.68
C GLY A 102 -30.59 -10.00 -27.39
N ARG A 103 -30.81 -9.17 -28.43
CA ARG A 103 -29.72 -8.51 -29.17
C ARG A 103 -28.84 -7.63 -28.27
N ARG A 104 -29.44 -6.88 -27.33
CA ARG A 104 -28.68 -6.07 -26.36
C ARG A 104 -27.82 -6.95 -25.45
N LEU A 105 -28.36 -8.07 -24.96
CA LEU A 105 -27.60 -9.01 -24.13
C LEU A 105 -26.44 -9.66 -24.89
N VAL A 106 -26.63 -10.02 -26.16
CA VAL A 106 -25.54 -10.55 -27.00
C VAL A 106 -24.43 -9.50 -27.20
N ILE A 107 -24.78 -8.24 -27.44
CA ILE A 107 -23.79 -7.16 -27.56
C ILE A 107 -23.04 -6.98 -26.23
N SER A 108 -23.74 -6.95 -25.10
CA SER A 108 -23.11 -6.88 -23.78
C SER A 108 -22.18 -8.07 -23.54
N ALA A 109 -22.59 -9.29 -23.91
CA ALA A 109 -21.77 -10.49 -23.80
C ALA A 109 -20.44 -10.37 -24.56
N ILE A 110 -20.48 -9.85 -25.79
CA ILE A 110 -19.28 -9.62 -26.59
C ILE A 110 -18.37 -8.58 -25.93
N LEU A 111 -18.94 -7.48 -25.42
CA LEU A 111 -18.17 -6.45 -24.72
C LEU A 111 -17.52 -7.00 -23.43
N LEU A 112 -18.24 -7.81 -22.65
CA LEU A 112 -17.68 -8.45 -21.46
C LEU A 112 -16.61 -9.50 -21.81
N ALA A 113 -16.79 -10.26 -22.89
CA ALA A 113 -15.77 -11.19 -23.36
C ALA A 113 -14.47 -10.47 -23.76
N LEU A 114 -14.60 -9.34 -24.48
CA LEU A 114 -13.46 -8.49 -24.81
C LEU A 114 -12.78 -7.92 -23.56
N LEU A 115 -13.56 -7.46 -22.57
CA LEU A 115 -13.03 -6.99 -21.30
C LEU A 115 -12.25 -8.09 -20.57
N ALA A 116 -12.77 -9.31 -20.54
CA ALA A 116 -12.09 -10.46 -19.93
C ALA A 116 -10.75 -10.74 -20.63
N ILE A 117 -10.72 -10.71 -21.97
CA ILE A 117 -9.49 -10.90 -22.76
C ILE A 117 -8.46 -9.81 -22.44
N VAL A 118 -8.88 -8.55 -22.36
CA VAL A 118 -7.98 -7.43 -22.04
C VAL A 118 -7.39 -7.62 -20.65
N ILE A 119 -8.19 -7.96 -19.65
CA ILE A 119 -7.72 -8.15 -18.26
C ILE A 119 -6.79 -9.36 -18.13
N ALA A 120 -7.02 -10.43 -18.88
CA ALA A 120 -6.16 -11.61 -18.89
C ALA A 120 -4.75 -11.33 -19.44
N HIS A 121 -4.60 -10.30 -20.28
CA HIS A 121 -3.33 -9.91 -20.90
C HIS A 121 -2.72 -8.62 -20.31
N LEU A 122 -3.34 -8.08 -19.27
CA LEU A 122 -2.87 -6.94 -18.48
C LEU A 122 -2.08 -7.42 -17.26
#